data_AF-A0A8G1VHU6-F1
#
_entry.id   AF-A0A8G1VHU6-F1
#
_cell.length_a   1.000
_cell.length_b   1.000
_cell.length_c   1.000
_cell.angle_alpha   90.00
_cell.angle_beta   90.00
_cell.angle_gamma   90.00
#
_symmetry.space_group_name_H-M   'P 1'
#
loop_
_entity.id
_entity.type
_entity.pdbx_description
1 polymer ?
#
loop_
_entity_poly.entity_id
_entity_poly.type
_entity_poly.pdbx_seq_one_letter_code
_entity_poly.pdbx_strand_id
1 'polypeptide(L)'
;MKTKSGVPLSDPAAAQLWRLWTTRFSHPDHKLGYDMIAHRDSVADKICEEILGQELVKSLLRSTEKCDLDRAFLDMQKVFRSAAELSVKISCNLERLEFKTLDTLGHAFHHPSVEIELAEDYGGAEKEHCFDGRQILFLEFPAMYRCGDHKGPFYKGILHKAVVYVEDVD
;
A
#
# COMPACT_ATOMS: atom_id res chain seq x y z
N MET A 1 44.00 6.64 -25.53
CA MET A 1 43.00 5.69 -26.07
C MET A 1 41.85 5.65 -25.06
N LYS A 2 40.72 6.30 -25.38
CA LYS A 2 39.61 6.52 -24.43
C LYS A 2 38.69 5.30 -24.42
N THR A 3 38.45 4.74 -23.23
CA THR A 3 37.37 3.80 -22.96
C THR A 3 36.04 4.56 -22.89
N LYS A 4 35.17 4.33 -23.87
CA LYS A 4 33.70 4.53 -23.85
C LYS A 4 33.14 3.16 -24.27
N SER A 5 32.13 2.58 -23.67
CA SER A 5 30.85 3.08 -23.15
C SER A 5 30.36 2.07 -22.10
N GLY A 6 29.92 2.49 -20.92
CA GLY A 6 28.55 2.96 -20.77
C GLY A 6 27.59 1.78 -20.94
N VAL A 7 27.41 0.99 -19.88
CA VAL A 7 26.30 0.03 -19.77
C VAL A 7 25.01 0.82 -20.03
N PRO A 8 24.15 0.42 -21.00
CA PRO A 8 22.91 1.14 -21.22
C PRO A 8 22.05 1.01 -19.96
N LEU A 9 21.57 2.15 -19.46
CA LEU A 9 20.59 2.17 -18.38
C LEU A 9 19.42 1.27 -18.74
N SER A 10 19.16 0.30 -17.84
CA SER A 10 17.94 -0.48 -17.65
C SER A 10 16.77 -0.07 -18.55
N ASP A 11 16.51 -0.82 -19.61
CA ASP A 11 15.25 -0.75 -20.33
C ASP A 11 14.10 -1.12 -19.37
N PRO A 12 13.21 -0.18 -19.00
CA PRO A 12 12.10 -0.46 -18.08
C PRO A 12 11.19 -1.57 -18.58
N ALA A 13 11.06 -1.75 -19.91
CA ALA A 13 10.25 -2.81 -20.51
C ALA A 13 10.91 -4.19 -20.32
N ALA A 14 12.24 -4.28 -20.42
CA ALA A 14 12.97 -5.50 -20.13
C ALA A 14 12.91 -5.88 -18.64
N ALA A 15 12.97 -4.89 -17.74
CA ALA A 15 12.77 -5.11 -16.29
C ALA A 15 11.33 -5.55 -15.97
N GLN A 16 10.34 -5.01 -16.67
CA GLN A 16 8.93 -5.38 -16.54
C GLN A 16 8.68 -6.81 -17.03
N LEU A 17 9.23 -7.20 -18.18
CA LEU A 17 9.20 -8.59 -18.65
C LEU A 17 9.89 -9.52 -17.66
N TRP A 18 11.10 -9.18 -17.20
CA TRP A 18 11.81 -10.01 -16.22
C TRP A 18 10.98 -10.23 -14.94
N ARG A 19 10.39 -9.17 -14.37
CA ARG A 19 9.45 -9.27 -13.24
C ARG A 19 8.28 -10.19 -13.57
N LEU A 20 7.63 -10.01 -14.71
CA LEU A 20 6.49 -10.83 -15.13
C LEU A 20 6.84 -12.33 -15.23
N TRP A 21 8.03 -12.64 -15.74
CA TRP A 21 8.54 -14.01 -15.86
C TRP A 21 8.97 -14.59 -14.50
N THR A 22 9.69 -13.84 -13.67
CA THR A 22 10.11 -14.33 -12.33
C THR A 22 8.93 -14.54 -11.39
N THR A 23 7.92 -13.67 -11.43
CA THR A 23 6.77 -13.81 -10.52
C THR A 23 5.82 -14.91 -10.96
N ARG A 24 5.82 -15.31 -12.24
CA ARG A 24 5.20 -16.56 -12.73
C ARG A 24 5.81 -17.81 -12.11
N PHE A 25 7.12 -17.82 -11.80
CA PHE A 25 7.78 -18.94 -11.13
C PHE A 25 7.52 -18.98 -9.61
N SER A 26 6.89 -17.95 -9.05
CA SER A 26 6.41 -17.91 -7.67
C SER A 26 5.00 -18.48 -7.51
N HIS A 27 4.44 -19.12 -8.55
CA HIS A 27 3.13 -19.77 -8.46
C HIS A 27 3.14 -20.86 -7.37
N PRO A 28 2.12 -20.94 -6.51
CA PRO A 28 2.09 -21.86 -5.36
C PRO A 28 2.11 -23.35 -5.72
N ASP A 29 1.99 -23.72 -7.00
CA ASP A 29 2.03 -25.13 -7.41
C ASP A 29 3.47 -25.66 -7.63
N HIS A 30 4.49 -24.85 -7.38
CA HIS A 30 5.90 -25.22 -7.53
C HIS A 30 6.68 -24.98 -6.23
N LYS A 31 7.69 -25.82 -5.95
CA LYS A 31 8.51 -25.72 -4.73
C LYS A 31 9.07 -24.31 -4.52
N LEU A 32 9.59 -23.69 -5.58
CA LEU A 32 10.07 -22.31 -5.55
C LEU A 32 8.98 -21.31 -5.12
N GLY A 33 7.73 -21.51 -5.54
CA GLY A 33 6.60 -20.68 -5.11
C GLY A 33 6.30 -20.82 -3.63
N TYR A 34 6.27 -22.06 -3.11
CA TYR A 34 6.15 -22.30 -1.67
C TYR A 34 7.29 -21.67 -0.87
N ASP A 35 8.53 -21.83 -1.32
CA ASP A 35 9.70 -21.27 -0.65
C ASP A 35 9.65 -19.72 -0.64
N MET A 36 9.13 -19.10 -1.70
CA MET A 36 8.97 -17.65 -1.79
C MET A 36 7.81 -17.12 -0.94
N ILE A 37 6.70 -17.84 -0.87
CA ILE A 37 5.58 -17.50 0.04
C ILE A 37 6.07 -17.58 1.49
N ALA A 38 6.76 -18.66 1.87
CA ALA A 38 7.31 -18.83 3.21
C ALA A 38 8.33 -17.73 3.55
N HIS A 39 9.20 -17.38 2.60
CA HIS A 39 10.16 -16.29 2.78
C HIS A 39 9.46 -14.94 2.99
N ARG A 40 8.48 -14.61 2.15
CA ARG A 40 7.67 -13.38 2.25
C ARG A 40 7.00 -13.28 3.62
N ASP A 41 6.34 -14.35 4.06
CA ASP A 41 5.63 -14.37 5.33
C ASP A 41 6.62 -14.24 6.51
N SER A 42 7.78 -14.89 6.44
CA SER A 42 8.84 -14.75 7.45
C SER A 42 9.39 -13.32 7.53
N VAL A 43 9.53 -12.62 6.40
CA VAL A 43 9.96 -11.20 6.40
C VAL A 43 8.88 -10.32 7.03
N ALA A 44 7.60 -10.53 6.68
CA ALA A 44 6.48 -9.81 7.29
C ALA A 44 6.41 -10.02 8.82
N ASP A 45 6.64 -11.24 9.28
CA ASP A 45 6.66 -11.57 10.70
C ASP A 45 7.78 -10.84 11.45
N LYS A 46 8.99 -10.81 10.88
CA LYS A 46 10.12 -10.07 11.46
C LYS A 46 9.84 -8.58 11.58
N ILE A 47 9.20 -7.97 10.58
CA ILE A 47 8.77 -6.57 10.65
C ILE A 47 7.78 -6.37 11.81
N CYS A 48 6.83 -7.29 12.00
CA CYS A 48 5.89 -7.22 13.13
C CYS A 48 6.62 -7.32 14.48
N GLU A 49 7.59 -8.24 14.61
CA GLU A 49 8.43 -8.38 15.80
C GLU A 49 9.21 -7.09 16.10
N GLU A 50 9.83 -6.51 15.06
CA GLU A 50 10.60 -5.27 15.17
C GLU A 50 9.70 -4.10 15.61
N ILE A 51 8.50 -3.96 15.03
CA ILE A 51 7.55 -2.89 15.37
C ILE A 51 7.06 -3.03 16.81
N LEU A 52 6.59 -4.22 17.22
CA LEU A 52 6.16 -4.45 18.61
C LEU A 52 7.31 -4.37 19.61
N GLY A 53 8.54 -4.57 19.16
CA GLY A 53 9.75 -4.38 19.96
C GLY A 53 9.99 -2.92 20.35
N GLN A 54 9.48 -1.96 19.59
CA GLN A 54 9.71 -0.53 19.81
C GLN A 54 9.00 -0.02 21.07
N GLU A 55 9.75 0.68 21.92
CA GLU A 55 9.25 1.31 23.17
C GLU A 55 8.01 2.18 22.93
N LEU A 56 8.03 2.99 21.86
CA LEU A 56 6.91 3.87 21.51
C LEU A 56 5.64 3.07 21.24
N VAL A 57 5.73 1.99 20.45
CA VAL A 57 4.57 1.14 20.14
C VAL A 57 4.07 0.44 21.39
N LYS A 58 4.97 -0.11 22.21
CA LYS A 58 4.60 -0.74 23.49
C LYS A 58 3.84 0.21 24.41
N SER A 59 4.23 1.48 24.45
CA SER A 59 3.54 2.49 25.27
C SER A 59 2.12 2.83 24.79
N LEU A 60 1.80 2.56 23.53
CA LEU A 60 0.49 2.78 22.92
C LEU A 60 -0.43 1.55 23.06
N LEU A 61 0.09 0.40 23.46
CA LEU A 61 -0.71 -0.80 23.65
C LEU A 61 -1.57 -0.66 24.91
N ARG A 62 -2.80 -1.17 24.84
CA ARG A 62 -3.73 -1.18 25.98
C ARG A 62 -3.19 -1.95 27.20
N SER A 63 -2.30 -2.91 26.95
CA SER A 63 -1.73 -3.81 27.93
C SER A 63 -0.41 -4.35 27.41
N THR A 64 0.54 -4.56 28.32
CA THR A 64 1.82 -5.23 28.06
C THR A 64 1.82 -6.66 28.59
N GLU A 65 0.67 -7.19 28.98
CA GLU A 65 0.54 -8.59 29.37
C GLU A 65 0.83 -9.49 28.16
N LYS A 66 1.49 -10.63 28.42
CA LYS A 66 1.92 -11.55 27.37
C LYS A 66 0.78 -11.98 26.44
N CYS A 67 -0.39 -12.30 27.01
CA CYS A 67 -1.56 -12.71 26.23
C CYS A 67 -2.04 -11.63 25.25
N ASP A 68 -1.99 -10.35 25.66
CA ASP A 68 -2.40 -9.23 24.82
C ASP A 68 -1.35 -8.91 23.75
N LEU A 69 -0.07 -9.04 24.09
CA LEU A 69 1.04 -8.90 23.14
C LEU A 69 0.99 -10.01 22.07
N ASP A 70 0.75 -11.25 22.47
CA ASP A 70 0.63 -12.38 21.54
C ASP A 70 -0.55 -12.17 20.58
N ARG A 71 -1.68 -11.63 21.08
CA ARG A 71 -2.84 -11.29 20.24
C ARG A 71 -2.53 -10.15 19.28
N ALA A 72 -1.94 -9.05 19.76
CA ALA A 72 -1.54 -7.93 18.92
C ALA A 72 -0.57 -8.37 17.82
N PHE A 73 0.37 -9.27 18.14
CA PHE A 73 1.28 -9.86 17.18
C PHE A 73 0.56 -10.68 16.10
N LEU A 74 -0.37 -11.56 16.49
CA LEU A 74 -1.16 -12.34 15.53
C LEU A 74 -1.99 -11.45 14.60
N ASP A 75 -2.60 -10.40 15.14
CA ASP A 75 -3.38 -9.43 14.36
C ASP A 75 -2.49 -8.67 13.37
N MET A 76 -1.31 -8.23 13.80
CA MET A 76 -0.32 -7.59 12.92
C MET A 76 0.19 -8.53 11.84
N GLN A 77 0.55 -9.77 12.18
CA GLN A 77 1.00 -10.77 11.21
C GLN A 77 -0.05 -10.97 10.11
N LYS A 78 -1.32 -11.04 10.47
CA LYS A 78 -2.42 -11.17 9.49
C LYS A 78 -2.42 -10.00 8.50
N VAL A 79 -2.34 -8.77 9.01
CA VAL A 79 -2.35 -7.56 8.17
C VAL A 79 -1.09 -7.48 7.29
N PHE A 80 0.09 -7.65 7.86
CA PHE A 80 1.37 -7.52 7.14
C PHE A 80 1.57 -8.62 6.10
N ARG A 81 1.19 -9.87 6.40
CA ARG A 81 1.24 -10.96 5.40
C ARG A 81 0.27 -10.70 4.25
N SER A 82 -0.95 -10.25 4.52
CA SER A 82 -1.91 -9.85 3.48
C SER A 82 -1.37 -8.69 2.61
N ALA A 83 -0.75 -7.69 3.23
CA ALA A 83 -0.12 -6.58 2.51
C ALA A 83 1.05 -7.05 1.64
N ALA A 84 1.90 -7.95 2.16
CA ALA A 84 3.03 -8.51 1.42
C ALA A 84 2.55 -9.35 0.23
N GLU A 85 1.50 -10.15 0.40
CA GLU A 85 0.87 -10.89 -0.69
C GLU A 85 0.33 -9.96 -1.77
N LEU A 86 -0.38 -8.91 -1.37
CA LEU A 86 -0.92 -7.92 -2.28
C LEU A 86 0.21 -7.21 -3.05
N SER A 87 1.30 -6.85 -2.38
CA SER A 87 2.48 -6.25 -3.02
C SER A 87 3.07 -7.13 -4.13
N VAL A 88 3.14 -8.44 -3.90
CA VAL A 88 3.58 -9.39 -4.93
C VAL A 88 2.58 -9.42 -6.09
N LYS A 89 1.28 -9.56 -5.81
CA LYS A 89 0.23 -9.56 -6.83
C LYS A 89 0.26 -8.29 -7.70
N ILE A 90 0.47 -7.13 -7.08
CA ILE A 90 0.60 -5.84 -7.78
C ILE A 90 1.86 -5.84 -8.66
N SER A 91 2.99 -6.33 -8.14
CA SER A 91 4.25 -6.41 -8.88
C SER A 91 4.18 -7.34 -10.10
N CYS A 92 3.28 -8.33 -10.08
CA CYS A 92 2.98 -9.20 -11.21
C CYS A 92 2.10 -8.53 -12.28
N ASN A 93 1.40 -7.45 -11.94
CA ASN A 93 0.39 -6.88 -12.81
C ASN A 93 1.05 -6.13 -14.00
N LEU A 94 0.43 -6.23 -15.18
CA LEU A 94 0.89 -5.55 -16.39
C LEU A 94 0.64 -4.04 -16.32
N GLU A 95 -0.40 -3.65 -15.61
CA GLU A 95 -0.80 -2.26 -15.42
C GLU A 95 0.08 -1.59 -14.35
N ARG A 96 0.57 -0.38 -14.61
CA ARG A 96 1.32 0.37 -13.60
C ARG A 96 0.33 0.92 -12.58
N LEU A 97 0.47 0.54 -11.31
CA LEU A 97 -0.28 1.21 -10.25
C LEU A 97 0.48 2.44 -9.75
N GLU A 98 -0.24 3.54 -9.54
CA GLU A 98 0.27 4.73 -8.86
C GLU A 98 -0.58 4.96 -7.60
N PHE A 99 0.10 5.16 -6.48
CA PHE A 99 -0.53 5.42 -5.18
C PHE A 99 -0.31 6.88 -4.83
N LYS A 100 -1.39 7.58 -4.47
CA LYS A 100 -1.28 8.92 -3.91
C LYS A 100 -1.52 8.88 -2.40
N THR A 101 -0.55 9.40 -1.66
CA THR A 101 -0.57 9.60 -0.20
C THR A 101 -0.93 11.05 0.12
N LEU A 102 -1.05 11.39 1.40
CA LEU A 102 -1.36 12.74 1.88
C LEU A 102 -0.45 13.82 1.26
N ASP A 103 0.85 13.53 1.09
CA ASP A 103 1.83 14.45 0.48
C ASP A 103 1.45 14.85 -0.96
N THR A 104 0.65 14.04 -1.63
CA THR A 104 0.26 14.22 -3.05
C THR A 104 -1.22 14.53 -3.25
N LEU A 105 -2.07 14.19 -2.28
CA LEU A 105 -3.50 14.49 -2.28
C LEU A 105 -3.79 15.90 -1.75
N GLY A 106 -2.87 16.44 -0.93
CA GLY A 106 -3.08 17.67 -0.17
C GLY A 106 -3.58 17.37 1.24
N HIS A 107 -3.61 18.42 2.08
CA HIS A 107 -3.90 18.28 3.51
C HIS A 107 -5.33 18.66 3.91
N ALA A 108 -6.15 19.14 2.97
CA ALA A 108 -7.52 19.57 3.25
C ALA A 108 -8.52 18.74 2.45
N PHE A 109 -9.64 18.39 3.09
CA PHE A 109 -10.72 17.67 2.45
C PHE A 109 -11.58 18.59 1.59
N HIS A 110 -12.04 18.05 0.46
CA HIS A 110 -12.99 18.72 -0.41
C HIS A 110 -13.92 17.68 -1.03
N HIS A 111 -15.21 17.73 -0.73
CA HIS A 111 -16.18 16.73 -1.14
C HIS A 111 -16.35 16.53 -2.66
N PRO A 112 -16.14 17.53 -3.55
CA PRO A 112 -16.15 17.32 -5.00
C PRO A 112 -14.89 16.59 -5.50
N SER A 113 -13.98 16.20 -4.61
CA SER A 113 -12.78 15.46 -4.98
C SER A 113 -13.15 14.14 -5.66
N VAL A 114 -12.63 13.97 -6.86
CA VAL A 114 -12.70 12.68 -7.56
C VAL A 114 -11.77 11.65 -6.93
N GLU A 115 -10.79 12.08 -6.14
CA GLU A 115 -9.72 11.25 -5.59
C GLU A 115 -9.92 10.84 -4.13
N ILE A 116 -10.74 11.56 -3.37
CA ILE A 116 -10.85 11.43 -1.91
C ILE A 116 -12.33 11.23 -1.53
N GLU A 117 -12.57 10.39 -0.53
CA GLU A 117 -13.86 10.20 0.13
C GLU A 117 -13.68 10.13 1.65
N LEU A 118 -14.71 10.50 2.41
CA LEU A 118 -14.68 10.39 3.87
C LEU A 118 -14.87 8.94 4.31
N ALA A 119 -14.24 8.58 5.43
CA ALA A 119 -14.54 7.33 6.12
C ALA A 119 -16.04 7.25 6.49
N GLU A 120 -16.60 6.03 6.49
CA GLU A 120 -18.03 5.78 6.73
C GLU A 120 -18.53 6.35 8.06
N ASP A 121 -17.64 6.44 9.05
CA ASP A 121 -17.90 6.96 10.40
C ASP A 121 -18.40 8.41 10.43
N TYR A 122 -18.17 9.22 9.38
CA TYR A 122 -18.64 10.61 9.29
C TYR A 122 -20.11 10.76 8.85
N GLY A 123 -20.86 9.65 8.76
CA GLY A 123 -22.30 9.67 8.48
C GLY A 123 -22.67 9.72 6.99
N GLY A 124 -21.72 9.40 6.11
CA GLY A 124 -21.95 9.21 4.67
C GLY A 124 -22.11 10.50 3.84
N ALA A 125 -22.47 10.31 2.57
CA ALA A 125 -22.46 11.33 1.51
C ALA A 125 -23.25 12.62 1.84
N GLU A 126 -24.26 12.54 2.69
CA GLU A 126 -25.14 13.67 3.01
C GLU A 126 -24.45 14.75 3.84
N LYS A 127 -23.38 14.41 4.58
CA LYS A 127 -22.69 15.35 5.49
C LYS A 127 -21.32 15.80 4.99
N GLU A 128 -20.84 15.29 3.86
CA GLU A 128 -19.47 15.55 3.38
C GLU A 128 -19.18 17.04 3.21
N HIS A 129 -20.16 17.82 2.75
CA HIS A 129 -20.02 19.27 2.54
C HIS A 129 -19.72 20.04 3.84
N CYS A 130 -20.09 19.52 5.01
CA CYS A 130 -19.77 20.14 6.31
C CYS A 130 -18.27 20.07 6.66
N PHE A 131 -17.53 19.19 5.99
CA PHE A 131 -16.11 18.95 6.23
C PHE A 131 -15.20 19.63 5.19
N ASP A 132 -15.76 20.41 4.26
CA ASP A 132 -14.96 21.14 3.27
C ASP A 132 -13.94 22.08 3.92
N GLY A 133 -12.70 22.01 3.45
CA GLY A 133 -11.58 22.81 3.96
C GLY A 133 -11.00 22.31 5.28
N ARG A 134 -11.58 21.27 5.89
CA ARG A 134 -11.05 20.67 7.12
C ARG A 134 -9.76 19.91 6.86
N GLN A 135 -8.90 19.89 7.88
CA GLN A 135 -7.63 19.17 7.79
C GLN A 135 -7.86 17.66 7.79
N ILE A 136 -7.21 16.97 6.85
CA ILE A 136 -7.11 15.52 6.85
C ILE A 136 -6.12 15.11 7.94
N LEU A 137 -6.60 14.34 8.91
CA LEU A 137 -5.82 13.87 10.05
C LEU A 137 -5.12 12.54 9.74
N PHE A 138 -5.82 11.65 9.06
CA PHE A 138 -5.34 10.30 8.80
C PHE A 138 -5.93 9.76 7.49
N LEU A 139 -5.17 8.88 6.85
CA LEU A 139 -5.54 8.21 5.61
C LEU A 139 -5.68 6.72 5.90
N GLU A 140 -6.91 6.23 5.81
CA GLU A 140 -7.21 4.81 5.99
C GLU A 140 -6.75 3.99 4.79
N PHE A 141 -7.02 4.51 3.60
CA PHE A 141 -6.64 3.91 2.32
C PHE A 141 -6.12 4.97 1.35
N PRO A 142 -5.03 4.71 0.62
CA PRO A 142 -4.52 5.64 -0.40
C PRO A 142 -5.41 5.64 -1.64
N ALA A 143 -5.37 6.75 -2.39
CA ALA A 143 -5.96 6.75 -3.73
C ALA A 143 -5.09 5.88 -4.64
N MET A 144 -5.72 4.92 -5.31
CA MET A 144 -5.06 4.00 -6.23
C MET A 144 -5.45 4.31 -7.65
N TYR A 145 -4.44 4.46 -8.49
CA TYR A 145 -4.58 4.72 -9.91
C TYR A 145 -4.07 3.54 -10.73
N ARG A 146 -4.84 3.19 -11.76
CA ARG A 146 -4.35 2.40 -12.88
C ARG A 146 -3.76 3.35 -13.91
N CYS A 147 -2.47 3.21 -14.19
CA CYS A 147 -1.71 4.00 -15.13
C CYS A 147 -1.18 3.16 -16.28
N GLY A 148 -1.37 3.64 -17.50
CA GLY A 148 -0.90 2.99 -18.71
C GLY A 148 -1.63 1.68 -18.98
N ASP A 149 -2.03 1.48 -20.22
CA ASP A 149 -2.51 0.20 -20.71
C ASP A 149 -2.06 0.02 -22.17
N HIS A 150 -2.50 -1.07 -22.79
CA HIS A 150 -2.22 -1.35 -24.20
C HIS A 150 -2.87 -0.31 -25.14
N LYS A 151 -3.78 0.55 -24.65
CA LYS A 151 -4.48 1.59 -25.41
C LYS A 151 -3.78 2.95 -25.32
N GLY A 152 -2.96 3.20 -24.30
CA GLY A 152 -2.09 4.37 -24.26
C GLY A 152 -1.26 4.50 -22.98
N PRO A 153 0.03 4.91 -23.08
CA PRO A 153 0.91 5.05 -21.92
C PRO A 153 0.51 6.20 -20.98
N PHE A 154 -0.40 7.08 -21.41
CA PHE A 154 -0.89 8.23 -20.65
C PHE A 154 -2.26 8.00 -20.00
N TYR A 155 -2.88 6.81 -20.17
CA TYR A 155 -4.13 6.51 -19.49
C TYR A 155 -3.91 6.55 -17.97
N LYS A 156 -4.79 7.24 -17.24
CA LYS A 156 -4.83 7.27 -15.78
C LYS A 156 -6.28 7.18 -15.33
N GLY A 157 -6.65 6.04 -14.77
CA GLY A 157 -7.98 5.79 -14.21
C GLY A 157 -7.90 5.61 -12.71
N ILE A 158 -8.84 6.19 -11.97
CA ILE A 158 -9.00 5.91 -10.55
C ILE A 158 -9.53 4.48 -10.41
N LEU A 159 -8.80 3.66 -9.67
CA LEU A 159 -9.21 2.32 -9.27
C LEU A 159 -9.92 2.36 -7.91
N HIS A 160 -9.41 3.19 -7.00
CA HIS A 160 -9.94 3.36 -5.65
C HIS A 160 -9.65 4.79 -5.17
N LYS A 161 -10.62 5.42 -4.51
CA LYS A 161 -10.42 6.74 -3.89
C LYS A 161 -9.62 6.60 -2.59
N ALA A 162 -8.98 7.67 -2.16
CA ALA A 162 -8.43 7.72 -0.82
C ALA A 162 -9.56 7.82 0.20
N VAL A 163 -9.51 7.02 1.25
CA VAL A 163 -10.44 7.10 2.38
C VAL A 163 -9.75 7.85 3.50
N VAL A 164 -10.35 8.94 3.96
CA VAL A 164 -9.72 9.86 4.92
C VAL A 164 -10.58 10.14 6.14
N TYR A 165 -9.89 10.37 7.26
CA TYR A 165 -10.45 10.94 8.47
C TYR A 165 -10.03 12.40 8.56
N VAL A 166 -10.98 13.26 8.91
CA VAL A 166 -10.85 14.72 8.93
C VAL A 166 -11.13 15.27 10.32
N GLU A 167 -10.66 16.48 10.57
CA GLU A 167 -11.01 17.21 11.79
C GLU A 167 -12.54 17.30 11.94
N ASP A 168 -13.03 16.98 13.15
CA ASP A 168 -14.45 16.92 13.45
C ASP A 168 -15.10 18.32 13.46
N VAL A 169 -16.43 18.34 13.38
CA VAL A 169 -17.24 19.54 13.52
C VAL A 169 -17.68 19.64 14.97
N ASP A 170 -17.08 20.56 15.74
CA ASP A 170 -17.57 20.96 17.07
C ASP A 170 -19.08 21.30 17.06
#